data_AF-A0A8T8S899-F1
#
_entry.id   AF-A0A8T8S899-F1
#
_cell.length_a   1.000
_cell.length_b   1.000
_cell.length_c   1.000
_cell.angle_alpha   90.00
_cell.angle_beta   90.00
_cell.angle_gamma   90.00
#
_symmetry.space_group_name_H-M   'P 1'
#
loop_
_entity.id
_entity.type
_entity.pdbx_description
1 polymer ?
#
loop_
_entity_poly.entity_id
_entity_poly.type
_entity_poly.pdbx_seq_one_letter_code
_entity_poly.pdbx_strand_id
1 'polypeptide(L)'
;MSEKSAVPDVQSVDVCLLLEGTWPYVRGGVSSWINQLILGLPELTFSVLFIGGQKEAYGKRHYAIPDNVVHIQEHFLEDAWSEIPTTSTRSSPELAELMLDVHRFLHNPEEPSEEQGKAFVDTLAAGRIGREAFLQSRASWDAIVEGYTQHCADPSFVNYFWTLRSMQAPLFMLAEVSRTLPRARMLHSISTGYAGMIGSVLQRRWDCYYLLSEHGIYTKERKIDLAQAGWIAESPDERLSTGLDAEVSYIRRLWIR
;
A
#
# COMPACT_ATOMS: atom_id res chain seq x y z
N MET A 1 43.27 -3.79 -17.66
CA MET A 1 42.14 -3.82 -18.61
C MET A 1 41.37 -5.09 -18.35
N SER A 2 40.23 -4.98 -17.68
CA SER A 2 39.27 -6.08 -17.55
C SER A 2 37.91 -5.45 -17.74
N GLU A 3 37.38 -5.59 -18.95
CA GLU A 3 36.03 -5.19 -19.31
C GLU A 3 35.06 -6.00 -18.46
N LYS A 4 34.38 -5.32 -17.53
CA LYS A 4 33.15 -5.86 -16.94
C LYS A 4 32.14 -5.95 -18.08
N SER A 5 31.92 -7.17 -18.53
CA SER A 5 30.81 -7.55 -19.41
C SER A 5 29.51 -6.96 -18.86
N ALA A 6 28.95 -6.01 -19.61
CA ALA A 6 27.66 -5.42 -19.31
C ALA A 6 26.59 -6.51 -19.45
N VAL A 7 25.92 -6.81 -18.34
CA VAL A 7 24.68 -7.59 -18.34
C VAL A 7 23.69 -6.83 -19.25
N PRO A 8 23.01 -7.50 -20.19
CA PRO A 8 22.13 -6.82 -21.12
C PRO A 8 21.04 -6.06 -20.36
N ASP A 9 20.88 -4.79 -20.74
CA ASP A 9 20.01 -3.79 -20.14
C ASP A 9 18.56 -4.30 -20.08
N VAL A 10 18.03 -4.48 -18.86
CA VAL A 10 16.61 -4.75 -18.64
C VAL A 10 15.89 -3.45 -18.98
N GLN A 11 15.43 -3.36 -20.24
CA GLN A 11 14.77 -2.21 -20.88
C GLN A 11 14.16 -1.23 -19.85
N SER A 12 14.98 -0.27 -19.42
CA SER A 12 14.60 0.65 -18.35
C SER A 12 13.72 1.75 -18.92
N VAL A 13 12.56 2.00 -18.30
CA VAL A 13 11.71 3.13 -18.66
C VAL A 13 12.21 4.41 -17.98
N ASP A 14 11.86 5.58 -18.50
CA ASP A 14 12.31 6.84 -17.89
C ASP A 14 11.56 7.11 -16.57
N VAL A 15 10.24 7.01 -16.59
CA VAL A 15 9.39 7.31 -15.42
C VAL A 15 8.40 6.18 -15.16
N CYS A 16 8.32 5.71 -13.92
CA CYS A 16 7.21 4.87 -13.46
C CYS A 16 6.24 5.69 -12.61
N LEU A 17 5.04 5.86 -13.13
CA LEU A 17 3.92 6.54 -12.47
C LEU A 17 3.19 5.55 -11.56
N LEU A 18 3.03 5.92 -10.29
CA LEU A 18 2.35 5.14 -9.27
C LEU A 18 1.01 5.83 -8.98
N LEU A 19 -0.07 5.25 -9.50
CA LEU A 19 -1.37 5.90 -9.63
C LEU A 19 -2.43 5.16 -8.83
N GLU A 20 -2.83 5.72 -7.69
CA GLU A 20 -3.92 5.19 -6.88
C GLU A 20 -5.25 5.80 -7.30
N GLY A 21 -6.19 5.00 -7.80
CA GLY A 21 -7.57 5.43 -8.08
C GLY A 21 -7.70 6.64 -9.01
N THR A 22 -6.79 6.82 -9.97
CA THR A 22 -6.75 8.00 -10.86
C THR A 22 -6.73 7.58 -12.35
N TRP A 23 -5.74 8.04 -13.11
CA TRP A 23 -5.62 7.76 -14.54
C TRP A 23 -5.27 6.28 -14.76
N PRO A 24 -5.81 5.59 -15.80
CA PRO A 24 -6.67 6.10 -16.86
C PRO A 24 -8.18 5.92 -16.60
N TYR A 25 -8.59 5.49 -15.40
CA TYR A 25 -9.96 5.04 -15.14
C TYR A 25 -10.87 6.09 -14.51
N VAL A 26 -10.33 6.99 -13.70
CA VAL A 26 -11.12 8.01 -12.99
C VAL A 26 -11.01 9.33 -13.71
N ARG A 27 -12.14 10.01 -13.92
CA ARG A 27 -12.16 11.39 -14.43
C ARG A 27 -11.97 12.36 -13.28
N GLY A 28 -11.18 13.40 -13.50
CA GLY A 28 -10.96 14.44 -12.50
C GLY A 28 -9.75 15.30 -12.82
N GLY A 29 -9.48 16.28 -11.95
CA GLY A 29 -8.34 17.18 -12.10
C GLY A 29 -7.02 16.42 -12.11
N VAL A 30 -6.85 15.49 -11.16
CA VAL A 30 -5.61 14.69 -11.03
C VAL A 30 -5.35 13.85 -12.28
N SER A 31 -6.32 13.06 -12.74
CA SER A 31 -6.16 12.25 -13.96
C SER A 31 -5.95 13.08 -15.21
N SER A 32 -6.58 14.26 -15.30
CA SER A 32 -6.39 15.17 -16.44
C SER A 32 -4.97 15.75 -16.44
N TRP A 33 -4.45 16.10 -15.26
CA TRP A 33 -3.07 16.55 -15.11
C TRP A 33 -2.06 15.44 -15.42
N ILE A 34 -2.28 14.20 -14.94
CA ILE A 34 -1.43 13.05 -15.30
C ILE A 34 -1.41 12.86 -16.82
N ASN A 35 -2.58 12.92 -17.46
CA ASN A 35 -2.67 12.80 -18.91
C ASN A 35 -1.91 13.92 -19.65
N GLN A 36 -2.00 15.16 -19.16
CA GLN A 36 -1.25 16.29 -19.70
C GLN A 36 0.26 16.14 -19.48
N LEU A 37 0.69 15.61 -18.34
CA LEU A 37 2.09 15.33 -18.04
C LEU A 37 2.66 14.32 -19.06
N ILE A 38 1.98 13.20 -19.28
CA ILE A 38 2.42 12.16 -20.23
C ILE A 38 2.48 12.71 -21.66
N LEU A 39 1.45 13.45 -22.09
CA LEU A 39 1.39 14.03 -23.43
C LEU A 39 2.36 15.19 -23.64
N GLY A 40 2.69 15.92 -22.56
CA GLY A 40 3.61 17.05 -22.57
C GLY A 40 5.09 16.67 -22.59
N LEU A 41 5.39 15.38 -22.35
CA LEU A 41 6.74 14.82 -22.32
C LEU A 41 6.86 13.62 -23.29
N PRO A 42 6.59 13.81 -24.59
CA PRO A 42 6.56 12.72 -25.58
C PRO A 42 7.92 12.03 -25.76
N GLU A 43 9.01 12.69 -25.38
CA GLU A 43 10.38 12.16 -25.42
C GLU A 43 10.69 11.18 -24.28
N LEU A 44 9.87 11.15 -23.22
CA LEU A 44 10.04 10.24 -22.09
C LEU A 44 9.12 9.03 -22.22
N THR A 45 9.64 7.87 -21.83
CA THR A 45 8.86 6.63 -21.71
C THR A 45 8.27 6.47 -20.30
N PHE A 46 7.01 6.05 -20.25
CA PHE A 46 6.25 5.87 -19.03
C PHE A 46 5.86 4.40 -18.82
N SER A 47 6.10 3.91 -17.60
CA SER A 47 5.43 2.74 -17.05
C SER A 47 4.37 3.21 -16.05
N VAL A 48 3.23 2.55 -15.99
CA VAL A 48 2.14 2.90 -15.07
C VAL A 48 1.81 1.71 -14.20
N LEU A 49 1.91 1.90 -12.88
CA LEU A 49 1.27 1.04 -11.91
C LEU A 49 -0.04 1.69 -11.49
N PHE A 50 -1.15 1.09 -11.87
CA PHE A 50 -2.47 1.48 -11.40
C PHE A 50 -2.85 0.64 -10.18
N ILE A 51 -3.26 1.32 -9.10
CA ILE A 51 -3.72 0.73 -7.85
C ILE A 51 -5.19 1.11 -7.67
N GLY A 52 -6.08 0.13 -7.80
CA GLY A 52 -7.52 0.31 -7.61
C GLY A 52 -8.02 -0.30 -6.31
N GLY A 53 -9.18 0.13 -5.81
CA GLY A 53 -9.85 -0.54 -4.69
C GLY A 53 -10.42 -1.91 -5.08
N GLN A 54 -11.53 -1.89 -5.83
CA GLN A 54 -12.21 -3.06 -6.37
C GLN A 54 -12.24 -2.98 -7.89
N LYS A 55 -12.04 -4.09 -8.58
CA LYS A 55 -11.94 -4.10 -10.05
C LYS A 55 -13.23 -3.63 -10.71
N GLU A 56 -14.36 -4.06 -10.18
CA GLU A 56 -15.71 -3.81 -10.70
C GLU A 56 -16.09 -2.32 -10.57
N ALA A 57 -15.46 -1.58 -9.66
CA ALA A 57 -15.65 -0.14 -9.51
C ALA A 57 -15.05 0.65 -10.68
N TYR A 58 -14.14 0.04 -11.46
CA TYR A 58 -13.52 0.66 -12.62
C TYR A 58 -14.14 0.10 -13.90
N GLY A 59 -14.87 0.96 -14.60
CA GLY A 59 -15.39 0.65 -15.92
C GLY A 59 -14.31 0.71 -17.00
N LYS A 60 -14.67 1.26 -18.17
CA LYS A 60 -13.69 1.48 -19.24
C LYS A 60 -12.70 2.60 -18.90
N ARG A 61 -11.49 2.50 -19.44
CA ARG A 61 -10.53 3.62 -19.47
C ARG A 61 -11.18 4.84 -20.14
N HIS A 62 -10.96 6.02 -19.56
CA HIS A 62 -11.51 7.29 -20.06
C HIS A 62 -10.51 8.12 -20.86
N TYR A 63 -9.24 7.72 -20.83
CA TYR A 63 -8.15 8.35 -21.57
C TYR A 63 -7.58 7.35 -22.56
N ALA A 64 -7.24 7.84 -23.76
CA ALA A 64 -6.43 7.06 -24.70
C ALA A 64 -5.04 6.86 -24.10
N ILE A 65 -4.44 5.69 -24.32
CA ILE A 65 -3.08 5.40 -23.88
C ILE A 65 -2.12 5.95 -24.92
N PRO A 66 -1.28 6.94 -24.59
CA PRO A 66 -0.28 7.47 -25.53
C PRO A 66 0.81 6.45 -25.85
N ASP A 67 1.44 6.55 -27.03
CA ASP A 67 2.49 5.62 -27.48
C ASP A 67 3.71 5.58 -26.57
N ASN A 68 3.98 6.68 -25.84
CA ASN A 68 5.07 6.76 -24.89
C ASN A 68 4.74 6.10 -23.52
N VAL A 69 3.54 5.55 -23.34
CA VAL A 69 3.22 4.65 -22.22
C VAL A 69 3.46 3.21 -22.66
N VAL A 70 4.62 2.69 -22.31
CA VAL A 70 5.12 1.40 -22.81
C VAL A 70 4.75 0.21 -21.91
N HIS A 71 4.27 0.49 -20.70
CA HIS A 71 3.85 -0.54 -19.75
C HIS A 71 2.71 -0.03 -18.87
N ILE A 72 1.69 -0.87 -18.65
CA ILE A 72 0.64 -0.64 -17.66
C ILE A 72 0.42 -1.95 -16.90
N GLN A 73 0.56 -1.90 -15.58
CA GLN A 73 0.20 -2.99 -14.67
C GLN A 73 -0.90 -2.52 -13.72
N GLU A 74 -1.93 -3.35 -13.54
CA GLU A 74 -3.12 -3.01 -12.77
C GLU A 74 -3.26 -3.99 -11.61
N HIS A 75 -3.45 -3.47 -10.40
CA HIS A 75 -3.68 -4.25 -9.20
C HIS A 75 -4.81 -3.66 -8.38
N PHE A 76 -5.63 -4.52 -7.81
CA PHE A 76 -6.78 -4.13 -7.00
C PHE A 76 -6.57 -4.59 -5.56
N LEU A 77 -6.74 -3.68 -4.60
CA LEU A 77 -6.45 -3.94 -3.20
C LEU A 77 -7.33 -5.05 -2.62
N GLU A 78 -8.55 -5.22 -3.14
CA GLU A 78 -9.44 -6.33 -2.78
C GLU A 78 -8.84 -7.72 -3.07
N ASP A 79 -7.96 -7.83 -4.06
CA ASP A 79 -7.31 -9.11 -4.38
C ASP A 79 -6.25 -9.51 -3.34
N ALA A 80 -5.88 -8.59 -2.43
CA ALA A 80 -4.84 -8.85 -1.44
C ALA A 80 -5.20 -10.00 -0.49
N TRP A 81 -6.50 -10.20 -0.22
CA TRP A 81 -7.04 -11.25 0.64
C TRP A 81 -7.66 -12.44 -0.11
N SER A 82 -7.54 -12.50 -1.44
CA SER A 82 -8.00 -13.66 -2.21
C SER A 82 -7.31 -14.96 -1.74
N GLU A 83 -8.00 -16.09 -1.96
CA GLU A 83 -7.55 -17.41 -1.50
C GLU A 83 -6.10 -17.69 -1.89
N ILE A 84 -5.23 -17.79 -0.89
CA ILE A 84 -3.87 -18.27 -1.04
C ILE A 84 -3.91 -19.77 -0.72
N PRO A 85 -3.37 -20.64 -1.61
CA PRO A 85 -3.22 -22.06 -1.32
C PRO A 85 -2.58 -22.25 0.05
N THR A 86 -3.19 -23.08 0.89
CA THR A 86 -2.67 -23.34 2.23
C THR A 86 -1.40 -24.16 2.12
N THR A 87 -0.26 -23.52 2.38
CA THR A 87 1.02 -24.20 2.54
C THR A 87 1.46 -24.12 3.99
N SER A 88 1.71 -25.27 4.60
CA SER A 88 2.30 -25.33 5.94
C SER A 88 3.77 -24.94 5.85
N THR A 89 4.05 -23.65 5.94
CA THR A 89 5.41 -23.15 6.10
C THR A 89 5.71 -23.01 7.60
N ARG A 90 6.65 -23.83 8.11
CA ARG A 90 7.20 -23.61 9.46
C ARG A 90 7.99 -22.30 9.43
N SER A 91 7.53 -21.30 10.17
CA SER A 91 8.27 -20.04 10.34
C SER A 91 9.54 -20.30 11.16
N SER A 92 10.67 -19.74 10.72
CA SER A 92 11.88 -19.70 11.56
C SER A 92 11.69 -18.69 12.70
N PRO A 93 12.45 -18.80 13.80
CA PRO A 93 12.41 -17.82 14.88
C PRO A 93 12.68 -16.39 14.39
N GLU A 94 13.62 -16.21 13.45
CA GLU A 94 13.95 -14.89 12.91
C GLU A 94 12.79 -14.30 12.09
N LEU A 95 12.09 -15.13 11.31
CA LEU A 95 10.91 -14.70 10.55
C LEU A 95 9.74 -14.35 11.49
N ALA A 96 9.60 -15.07 12.60
CA ALA A 96 8.58 -14.79 13.60
C ALA A 96 8.83 -13.44 14.30
N GLU A 97 10.06 -13.15 14.70
CA GLU A 97 10.44 -11.86 15.29
C GLU A 97 10.22 -10.71 14.31
N LEU A 98 10.65 -10.87 13.06
CA LEU A 98 10.41 -9.88 12.01
C LEU A 98 8.92 -9.64 11.75
N MET A 99 8.10 -10.70 11.80
CA MET A 99 6.65 -10.62 11.67
C MET A 99 6.04 -9.80 12.81
N LEU A 100 6.49 -10.02 14.05
CA LEU A 100 6.07 -9.22 15.20
C LEU A 100 6.42 -7.74 15.01
N ASP A 101 7.64 -7.42 14.58
CA ASP A 101 8.05 -6.04 14.37
C ASP A 101 7.24 -5.33 13.28
N VAL A 102 6.90 -6.04 12.21
CA VAL A 102 6.00 -5.52 11.18
C VAL A 102 4.62 -5.23 11.75
N HIS A 103 4.05 -6.15 12.53
CA HIS A 103 2.76 -5.96 13.17
C HIS A 103 2.78 -4.77 14.13
N ARG A 104 3.80 -4.66 14.98
CA ARG A 104 3.99 -3.54 15.90
C ARG A 104 4.06 -2.21 15.14
N PHE A 105 4.86 -2.14 14.08
CA PHE A 105 4.95 -0.95 13.23
C PHE A 105 3.59 -0.56 12.65
N LEU A 106 2.81 -1.53 12.17
CA LEU A 106 1.55 -1.26 11.48
C LEU A 106 0.36 -0.94 12.40
N HIS A 107 0.33 -1.46 13.63
CA HIS A 107 -0.88 -1.30 14.45
C HIS A 107 -0.71 -1.08 15.96
N ASN A 108 0.51 -1.08 16.51
CA ASN A 108 0.67 -0.63 17.89
C ASN A 108 0.36 0.87 18.00
N PRO A 109 -0.20 1.35 19.13
CA PRO A 109 -0.61 2.74 19.30
C PRO A 109 0.56 3.73 19.37
N GLU A 110 1.78 3.25 19.62
CA GLU A 110 2.98 4.08 19.70
C GLU A 110 3.42 4.58 18.32
N GLU A 111 3.70 5.88 18.19
CA GLU A 111 4.20 6.47 16.96
C GLU A 111 5.54 5.81 16.56
N PRO A 112 5.70 5.32 15.32
CA PRO A 112 6.90 4.61 14.95
C PRO A 112 8.04 5.59 14.68
N SER A 113 9.26 5.22 15.03
CA SER A 113 10.45 6.00 14.69
C SER A 113 10.75 5.93 13.18
N GLU A 114 11.52 6.91 12.69
CA GLU A 114 12.02 6.87 11.30
C GLU A 114 12.85 5.61 11.00
N GLU A 115 13.56 5.09 12.00
CA GLU A 115 14.35 3.86 11.88
C GLU A 115 13.45 2.64 11.69
N GLN A 116 12.36 2.55 12.45
CA GLN A 116 11.35 1.51 12.28
C GLN A 116 10.69 1.59 10.90
N GLY A 117 10.39 2.81 10.42
CA GLY A 117 9.89 3.03 9.06
C GLY A 117 10.86 2.56 7.97
N LYS A 118 12.16 2.86 8.11
CA LYS A 118 13.19 2.38 7.18
C LYS A 118 13.31 0.86 7.20
N ALA A 119 13.30 0.24 8.38
CA ALA A 119 13.37 -1.22 8.55
C ALA A 119 12.15 -1.93 7.95
N PHE A 120 10.96 -1.33 8.09
CA PHE A 120 9.74 -1.84 7.45
C PHE A 120 9.84 -1.81 5.93
N VAL A 121 10.24 -0.68 5.34
CA VAL A 121 10.45 -0.58 3.88
C VAL A 121 11.51 -1.57 3.40
N ASP A 122 12.60 -1.74 4.15
CA ASP A 122 13.66 -2.70 3.83
C ASP A 122 13.16 -4.15 3.85
N THR A 123 12.28 -4.48 4.79
CA THR A 123 11.65 -5.79 4.90
C THR A 123 10.81 -6.12 3.67
N LEU A 124 9.98 -5.17 3.23
CA LEU A 124 9.15 -5.31 2.03
C LEU A 124 10.00 -5.37 0.75
N ALA A 125 10.99 -4.49 0.63
CA ALA A 125 11.90 -4.42 -0.51
C ALA A 125 12.69 -5.72 -0.70
N ALA A 126 13.23 -6.27 0.40
CA ALA A 126 13.94 -7.54 0.39
C ALA A 126 13.03 -8.75 0.19
N GLY A 127 11.73 -8.65 0.50
CA GLY A 127 10.78 -9.76 0.37
C GLY A 127 10.99 -10.84 1.41
N ARG A 128 11.46 -10.44 2.60
CA ARG A 128 11.71 -11.38 3.71
C ARG A 128 10.40 -12.00 4.23
N ILE A 129 9.31 -11.26 4.13
CA ILE A 129 7.96 -11.70 4.43
C ILE A 129 7.13 -11.67 3.15
N GLY A 130 6.69 -12.84 2.70
CA GLY A 130 5.70 -12.97 1.62
C GLY A 130 4.28 -12.79 2.14
N ARG A 131 3.34 -12.49 1.24
CA ARG A 131 1.93 -12.28 1.60
C ARG A 131 1.29 -13.52 2.22
N GLU A 132 1.66 -14.72 1.77
CA GLU A 132 1.24 -15.99 2.38
C GLU A 132 1.62 -16.05 3.87
N ALA A 133 2.90 -15.85 4.18
CA ALA A 133 3.39 -15.90 5.57
C ALA A 133 2.71 -14.84 6.44
N PHE A 134 2.51 -13.64 5.91
CA PHE A 134 1.76 -12.59 6.60
C PHE A 134 0.30 -12.99 6.87
N LEU A 135 -0.36 -13.64 5.92
CA LEU A 135 -1.77 -14.00 6.04
C LEU A 135 -2.05 -15.30 6.79
N GLN A 136 -1.11 -16.25 6.84
CA GLN A 136 -1.39 -17.61 7.30
C GLN A 136 -0.44 -18.11 8.39
N SER A 137 0.65 -17.40 8.72
CA SER A 137 1.60 -17.88 9.73
C SER A 137 1.03 -17.79 11.15
N ARG A 138 1.49 -18.71 12.00
CA ARG A 138 1.20 -18.67 13.44
C ARG A 138 1.74 -17.40 14.11
N ALA A 139 2.92 -16.94 13.69
CA ALA A 139 3.51 -15.70 14.21
C ALA A 139 2.63 -14.47 13.95
N SER A 140 2.04 -14.37 12.74
CA SER A 140 1.10 -13.29 12.44
C SER A 140 -0.17 -13.39 13.28
N TRP A 141 -0.69 -14.60 13.48
CA TRP A 141 -1.86 -14.81 14.34
C TRP A 141 -1.58 -14.35 15.77
N ASP A 142 -0.43 -14.74 16.32
CA ASP A 142 -0.04 -14.39 17.69
C ASP A 142 0.12 -12.88 17.87
N ALA A 143 0.77 -12.22 16.90
CA ALA A 143 0.90 -10.76 16.92
C ALA A 143 -0.45 -10.04 16.89
N ILE A 144 -1.41 -10.50 16.07
CA ILE A 144 -2.76 -9.92 16.02
C ILE A 144 -3.52 -10.14 17.34
N VAL A 145 -3.43 -11.35 17.92
CA VAL A 145 -4.08 -11.66 19.21
C VAL A 145 -3.46 -10.85 20.35
N GLU A 146 -2.14 -10.71 20.36
CA GLU A 146 -1.41 -9.89 21.33
C GLU A 146 -1.82 -8.41 21.22
N GLY A 147 -1.82 -7.85 20.01
CA GLY A 147 -2.24 -6.47 19.76
C GLY A 147 -3.68 -6.21 20.20
N TYR A 148 -4.60 -7.14 19.93
CA TYR A 148 -5.98 -7.02 20.41
C TYR A 148 -6.05 -6.99 21.93
N THR A 149 -5.37 -7.96 22.59
CA THR A 149 -5.44 -8.12 24.05
C THR A 149 -4.78 -6.96 24.79
N GLN A 150 -3.72 -6.38 24.23
CA GLN A 150 -2.97 -5.30 24.88
C GLN A 150 -3.53 -3.90 24.60
N HIS A 151 -4.15 -3.68 23.44
CA HIS A 151 -4.44 -2.32 22.97
C HIS A 151 -5.89 -2.07 22.58
N CYS A 152 -6.68 -3.12 22.31
CA CYS A 152 -8.06 -2.95 21.83
C CYS A 152 -9.06 -3.10 22.98
N ALA A 153 -9.87 -2.07 23.20
CA ALA A 153 -11.00 -2.11 24.13
C ALA A 153 -12.32 -2.56 23.48
N ASP A 154 -12.34 -2.78 22.16
CA ASP A 154 -13.54 -3.18 21.41
C ASP A 154 -13.91 -4.66 21.72
N PRO A 155 -15.19 -4.99 21.96
CA PRO A 155 -15.61 -6.37 22.26
C PRO A 155 -15.47 -7.36 21.09
N SER A 156 -15.35 -6.91 19.83
CA SER A 156 -15.36 -7.79 18.65
C SER A 156 -13.97 -8.05 18.09
N PHE A 157 -13.33 -9.13 18.56
CA PHE A 157 -12.08 -9.63 17.95
C PHE A 157 -12.22 -9.91 16.45
N VAL A 158 -13.38 -10.37 15.99
CA VAL A 158 -13.63 -10.65 14.57
C VAL A 158 -13.52 -9.38 13.72
N ASN A 159 -14.13 -8.28 14.17
CA ASN A 159 -14.04 -7.00 13.46
C ASN A 159 -12.61 -6.47 13.46
N TYR A 160 -11.93 -6.58 14.60
CA TYR A 160 -10.51 -6.21 14.72
C TYR A 160 -9.63 -6.98 13.75
N PHE A 161 -9.75 -8.31 13.75
CA PHE A 161 -8.99 -9.21 12.89
C PHE A 161 -9.18 -8.86 11.41
N TRP A 162 -10.43 -8.74 10.95
CA TRP A 162 -10.70 -8.42 9.55
C TRP A 162 -10.27 -7.00 9.19
N THR A 163 -10.37 -6.04 10.11
CA THR A 163 -9.89 -4.68 9.86
C THR A 163 -8.39 -4.65 9.61
N LEU A 164 -7.59 -5.22 10.53
CA LEU A 164 -6.14 -5.28 10.37
C LEU A 164 -5.74 -6.00 9.09
N ARG A 165 -6.36 -7.17 8.85
CA ARG A 165 -6.04 -7.99 7.70
C ARG A 165 -6.32 -7.25 6.38
N SER A 166 -7.46 -6.58 6.27
CA SER A 166 -7.83 -5.83 5.07
C SER A 166 -6.96 -4.60 4.84
N MET A 167 -6.50 -3.93 5.90
CA MET A 167 -5.61 -2.78 5.78
C MET A 167 -4.17 -3.18 5.42
N GLN A 168 -3.66 -4.26 6.00
CA GLN A 168 -2.24 -4.60 5.95
C GLN A 168 -1.89 -5.53 4.78
N ALA A 169 -2.79 -6.43 4.38
CA ALA A 169 -2.55 -7.36 3.27
C ALA A 169 -2.14 -6.68 1.95
N PRO A 170 -2.75 -5.54 1.55
CA PRO A 170 -2.36 -4.88 0.32
C PRO A 170 -0.92 -4.39 0.29
N LEU A 171 -0.30 -4.10 1.45
CA LEU A 171 1.11 -3.72 1.53
C LEU A 171 2.04 -4.83 1.02
N PHE A 172 1.74 -6.07 1.40
CA PHE A 172 2.52 -7.25 0.98
C PHE A 172 2.23 -7.64 -0.47
N MET A 173 0.98 -7.52 -0.92
CA MET A 173 0.62 -7.72 -2.32
C MET A 173 1.41 -6.74 -3.21
N LEU A 174 1.41 -5.45 -2.88
CA LEU A 174 2.16 -4.44 -3.62
C LEU A 174 3.68 -4.66 -3.53
N ALA A 175 4.20 -5.13 -2.39
CA ALA A 175 5.59 -5.53 -2.29
C ALA A 175 5.94 -6.69 -3.25
N GLU A 176 5.04 -7.68 -3.44
CA GLU A 176 5.20 -8.73 -4.46
C GLU A 176 5.17 -8.16 -5.87
N VAL A 177 4.21 -7.28 -6.17
CA VAL A 177 4.09 -6.58 -7.47
C VAL A 177 5.34 -5.77 -7.82
N SER A 178 5.98 -5.16 -6.83
CA SER A 178 7.22 -4.40 -7.03
C SER A 178 8.33 -5.23 -7.68
N ARG A 179 8.24 -6.58 -7.65
CA ARG A 179 9.20 -7.51 -8.27
C ARG A 179 9.01 -7.70 -9.76
N THR A 180 7.83 -7.39 -10.30
CA THR A 180 7.49 -7.63 -11.71
C THR A 180 7.54 -6.37 -12.57
N LEU A 181 7.57 -5.19 -11.95
CA LEU A 181 7.58 -3.92 -12.67
C LEU A 181 8.90 -3.72 -13.44
N PRO A 182 8.86 -3.14 -14.65
CA PRO A 182 10.07 -2.72 -15.36
C PRO A 182 10.79 -1.65 -14.54
N ARG A 183 12.13 -1.74 -14.45
CA ARG A 183 12.92 -0.73 -13.73
C ARG A 183 12.74 0.63 -14.39
N ALA A 184 12.60 1.67 -13.57
CA ALA A 184 12.53 3.05 -14.03
C ALA A 184 13.70 3.87 -13.50
N ARG A 185 14.07 4.93 -14.23
CA ARG A 185 15.08 5.90 -13.78
C ARG A 185 14.52 6.85 -12.72
N MET A 186 13.20 7.04 -12.73
CA MET A 186 12.48 7.88 -11.78
C MET A 186 11.12 7.25 -11.43
N LEU A 187 10.74 7.38 -10.16
CA LEU A 187 9.42 7.08 -9.65
C LEU A 187 8.65 8.38 -9.44
N HIS A 188 7.36 8.36 -9.74
CA HIS A 188 6.47 9.48 -9.43
C HIS A 188 5.14 8.98 -8.87
N SER A 189 4.91 9.19 -7.58
CA SER A 189 3.65 8.92 -6.90
C SER A 189 2.81 10.18 -6.75
N ILE A 190 1.50 10.05 -6.97
CA ILE A 190 0.54 11.17 -6.91
C ILE A 190 -0.22 11.22 -5.57
N SER A 191 0.09 10.28 -4.66
CA SER A 191 -0.46 10.23 -3.31
C SER A 191 0.53 9.58 -2.34
N THR A 192 0.39 9.92 -1.06
CA THR A 192 1.09 9.34 0.10
C THR A 192 0.55 7.99 0.55
N GLY A 193 -0.58 7.53 0.00
CA GLY A 193 -1.21 6.24 0.31
C GLY A 193 -0.42 5.03 -0.21
N TYR A 194 -1.11 4.08 -0.83
CA TYR A 194 -0.47 2.86 -1.34
C TYR A 194 0.55 3.13 -2.44
N ALA A 195 0.29 4.14 -3.28
CA ALA A 195 1.26 4.62 -4.28
C ALA A 195 2.54 5.18 -3.63
N GLY A 196 2.38 5.95 -2.55
CA GLY A 196 3.49 6.51 -1.77
C GLY A 196 4.36 5.43 -1.15
N MET A 197 3.71 4.47 -0.49
CA MET A 197 4.35 3.33 0.17
C MET A 197 5.11 2.45 -0.82
N ILE A 198 4.48 2.00 -1.92
CA ILE A 198 5.19 1.16 -2.90
C ILE A 198 6.30 1.94 -3.60
N GLY A 199 6.17 3.26 -3.76
CA GLY A 199 7.24 4.12 -4.26
C GLY A 199 8.49 4.07 -3.38
N SER A 200 8.34 4.10 -2.06
CA SER A 200 9.46 3.93 -1.12
C SER A 200 10.11 2.55 -1.23
N VAL A 201 9.31 1.49 -1.41
CA VAL A 201 9.80 0.12 -1.63
C VAL A 201 10.59 0.02 -2.94
N LEU A 202 10.03 0.56 -4.03
CA LEU A 202 10.65 0.56 -5.35
C LEU A 202 11.94 1.39 -5.36
N GLN A 203 11.95 2.57 -4.74
CA GLN A 203 13.14 3.40 -4.63
C GLN A 203 14.27 2.64 -3.94
N ARG A 204 13.98 1.97 -2.82
CA ARG A 204 14.97 1.17 -2.10
C ARG A 204 15.55 0.03 -2.94
N ARG A 205 14.74 -0.55 -3.83
CA ARG A 205 15.15 -1.66 -4.71
C ARG A 205 15.89 -1.20 -5.96
N TRP A 206 15.50 -0.06 -6.50
CA TRP A 206 15.98 0.40 -7.80
C TRP A 206 17.12 1.39 -7.69
N ASP A 207 17.29 2.03 -6.53
CA ASP A 207 18.24 3.12 -6.28
C ASP A 207 18.08 4.25 -7.31
N CYS A 208 16.84 4.76 -7.40
CA CYS A 208 16.42 5.73 -8.42
C CYS A 208 15.88 7.01 -7.79
N TYR A 209 15.65 8.03 -8.62
CA TYR A 209 14.97 9.24 -8.17
C TYR A 209 13.52 8.93 -7.79
N TYR A 210 13.01 9.59 -6.75
CA TYR A 210 11.62 9.45 -6.32
C TYR A 210 11.01 10.82 -6.04
N LEU A 211 9.96 11.15 -6.80
CA LEU A 211 9.12 12.31 -6.58
C LEU A 211 7.76 11.87 -6.04
N LEU A 212 7.38 12.44 -4.90
CA LEU A 212 6.03 12.31 -4.38
C LEU A 212 5.34 13.68 -4.51
N SER A 213 4.24 13.72 -5.26
CA SER A 213 3.37 14.90 -5.34
C SER A 213 2.03 14.56 -4.71
N GLU A 214 1.76 15.07 -3.51
CA GLU A 214 0.49 14.90 -2.81
C GLU A 214 -0.52 15.95 -3.30
N HIS A 215 -1.69 15.53 -3.78
CA HIS A 215 -2.75 16.51 -4.05
C HIS A 215 -3.37 16.96 -2.71
N GLY A 216 -3.40 18.28 -2.46
CA GLY A 216 -3.67 18.89 -1.15
C GLY A 216 -5.04 18.65 -0.51
N ILE A 217 -5.84 17.75 -1.08
CA ILE A 217 -7.11 17.29 -0.54
C ILE A 217 -7.15 15.77 -0.27
N TYR A 218 -6.19 14.95 -0.74
CA TYR A 218 -6.25 13.49 -0.59
C TYR A 218 -6.38 13.06 0.88
N THR A 219 -5.47 13.50 1.74
CA THR A 219 -5.53 13.18 3.17
C THR A 219 -6.81 13.70 3.84
N LYS A 220 -7.33 14.85 3.38
CA LYS A 220 -8.58 15.43 3.91
C LYS A 220 -9.80 14.63 3.47
N GLU A 221 -9.86 14.25 2.19
CA GLU A 221 -10.90 13.40 1.61
C GLU A 221 -10.92 12.05 2.31
N ARG A 222 -9.76 11.42 2.53
CA ARG A 222 -9.68 10.16 3.29
C ARG A 222 -10.13 10.28 4.74
N LYS A 223 -9.79 11.37 5.43
CA LYS A 223 -10.30 11.62 6.78
C LYS A 223 -11.81 11.83 6.80
N ILE A 224 -12.38 12.47 5.78
CA ILE A 224 -13.84 12.65 5.63
C ILE A 224 -14.51 11.31 5.33
N ASP A 225 -13.99 10.53 4.37
CA ASP A 225 -14.48 9.20 4.01
C ASP A 225 -14.52 8.28 5.25
N LEU A 226 -13.44 8.27 6.04
CA LEU A 226 -13.34 7.52 7.29
C LEU A 226 -14.31 8.02 8.35
N ALA A 227 -14.55 9.32 8.44
CA ALA A 227 -15.51 9.88 9.37
C ALA A 227 -16.97 9.55 8.99
N GLN A 228 -17.25 9.30 7.72
CA GLN A 228 -18.57 8.96 7.17
C GLN A 228 -18.80 7.45 7.02
N ALA A 229 -17.77 6.63 7.25
CA ALA A 229 -17.81 5.18 7.12
C ALA A 229 -18.67 4.51 8.22
N GLY A 230 -19.95 4.28 7.94
CA GLY A 230 -20.89 3.63 8.87
C GLY A 230 -20.61 2.15 9.19
N TRP A 231 -19.57 1.55 8.59
CA TRP A 231 -19.15 0.17 8.82
C TRP A 231 -18.05 0.03 9.88
N ILE A 232 -17.39 1.13 10.27
CA ILE A 232 -16.50 1.13 11.43
C ILE A 232 -17.41 1.14 12.66
N ALA A 233 -17.64 -0.04 13.22
CA ALA A 233 -18.59 -0.24 14.31
C ALA A 233 -18.25 0.67 15.49
N GLU A 234 -19.14 1.61 15.78
CA GLU A 234 -19.18 2.29 17.08
C GLU A 234 -19.78 1.32 18.09
N SER A 235 -19.17 1.24 19.27
CA SER A 235 -19.83 0.57 20.39
C SER A 235 -21.20 1.22 20.62
N PRO A 236 -22.23 0.47 21.05
CA PRO A 236 -23.56 1.03 21.33
C PRO A 236 -23.52 2.21 22.32
N ASP A 237 -22.52 2.26 23.20
CA ASP A 237 -22.28 3.33 24.16
C ASP A 237 -21.64 4.59 23.53
N GLU A 238 -20.81 4.46 22.48
CA GLU A 238 -20.26 5.60 21.73
C GLU A 238 -21.33 6.34 20.92
N ARG A 239 -22.37 5.63 20.42
CA ARG A 239 -23.50 6.22 19.70
C ARG A 239 -24.33 7.20 20.54
N LEU A 240 -24.23 7.11 21.86
CA LEU A 240 -24.90 7.99 22.82
C LEU A 240 -24.05 9.22 23.20
N SER A 241 -22.76 9.23 22.86
CA SER A 241 -21.87 10.37 23.05
C SER A 241 -22.00 11.34 21.86
N THR A 242 -23.02 12.19 21.90
CA THR A 242 -23.22 13.26 20.91
C THR A 242 -22.29 14.46 21.19
N GLY A 243 -20.99 14.22 21.28
CA GLY A 243 -19.97 15.24 21.47
C GLY A 243 -18.78 15.00 20.55
N LEU A 244 -18.10 16.07 20.14
CA LEU A 244 -16.82 16.03 19.39
C LEU A 244 -15.69 15.30 20.17
N ASP A 245 -15.94 14.94 21.43
CA ASP A 245 -15.06 14.23 22.35
C ASP A 245 -15.55 12.80 22.67
N ALA A 246 -16.29 12.13 21.76
CA ALA A 246 -16.46 10.69 21.86
C ALA A 246 -15.09 10.03 21.68
N GLU A 247 -14.63 9.27 22.69
CA GLU A 247 -13.38 8.50 22.59
C GLU A 247 -13.38 7.76 21.26
N VAL A 248 -12.45 8.11 20.37
CA VAL A 248 -12.37 7.49 19.06
C VAL A 248 -12.01 6.02 19.29
N SER A 249 -12.93 5.09 19.01
CA SER A 249 -12.68 3.63 19.04
C SER A 249 -11.29 3.32 18.50
N TYR A 250 -10.56 2.42 19.16
CA TYR A 250 -9.20 2.03 18.79
C TYR A 250 -9.08 1.73 17.27
N ILE A 251 -10.10 1.08 16.71
CA ILE A 251 -10.16 0.74 15.28
C ILE A 251 -10.15 2.01 14.42
N ARG A 252 -10.90 3.05 14.80
CA ARG A 252 -10.95 4.32 14.06
C ARG A 252 -9.66 5.11 14.17
N ARG A 253 -8.96 5.08 15.32
CA ARG A 253 -7.61 5.65 15.44
C ARG A 253 -6.63 4.98 14.49
N LEU A 254 -6.73 3.67 14.34
CA LEU A 254 -5.90 2.90 13.43
C LEU A 254 -6.00 3.36 11.98
N TRP A 255 -7.20 3.75 11.53
CA TRP A 255 -7.42 4.24 10.16
C TRP A 255 -6.93 5.68 9.92
N ILE A 256 -6.78 6.48 10.97
CA ILE A 256 -6.42 7.91 10.85
C ILE A 256 -4.90 8.13 10.79
N ARG A 257 -4.13 7.19 11.35
CA ARG A 257 -2.67 7.18 11.38
C ARG A 257 -2.09 6.89 9.99
#